data_AF-A0A914Z438-F1
#
_entry.id   AF-A0A914Z438-F1
#
_cell.length_a   1.000
_cell.length_b   1.000
_cell.length_c   1.000
_cell.angle_alpha   90.00
_cell.angle_beta   90.00
_cell.angle_gamma   90.00
#
_symmetry.space_group_name_H-M   'P 1'
#
loop_
_entity.id
_entity.type
_entity.pdbx_description
1 polymer ?
#
loop_
_entity_poly.entity_id
_entity_poly.type
_entity_poly.pdbx_seq_one_letter_code
_entity_poly.pdbx_strand_id
1 'polypeptide(L)'
;MLKKVGIENLVIQCGAGKVICSLVPEGLKNEDNGCFVEDDCGLKIEFFRYKKSIQENMQSATLIIGHAGAGTCLESLKLRKPMITVVNDKLMDNHQTELADRLAELGHLICTTPSQLHKAVTNKNLLSPKVFQPAKPNLFANYLYSKLGYVVED
;
A
#
# COMPACT_ATOMS: atom_id res chain seq x y z
N MET A 1 -2.43 20.00 -4.01
CA MET A 1 -2.64 18.95 -5.05
C MET A 1 -3.65 17.89 -4.59
N LEU A 2 -3.45 17.28 -3.41
CA LEU A 2 -4.31 16.22 -2.88
C LEU A 2 -5.77 16.64 -2.69
N LYS A 3 -6.03 17.85 -2.17
CA LYS A 3 -7.40 18.41 -2.10
C LYS A 3 -8.11 18.52 -3.45
N LYS A 4 -7.38 18.77 -4.55
CA LYS A 4 -7.97 18.82 -5.90
C LYS A 4 -8.48 17.45 -6.37
N VAL A 5 -7.98 16.38 -5.75
CA VAL A 5 -8.40 14.99 -5.98
C VAL A 5 -9.45 14.56 -4.94
N GLY A 6 -9.85 15.44 -4.01
CA GLY A 6 -10.84 15.16 -2.96
C GLY A 6 -10.27 14.49 -1.72
N ILE A 7 -8.95 14.48 -1.54
CA ILE A 7 -8.31 13.93 -0.33
C ILE A 7 -8.24 15.03 0.74
N GLU A 8 -8.89 14.78 1.88
CA GLU A 8 -8.95 15.69 3.03
C GLU A 8 -8.10 15.23 4.22
N ASN A 9 -7.87 13.92 4.32
CA ASN A 9 -7.13 13.28 5.40
C ASN A 9 -5.97 12.49 4.81
N LEU A 10 -4.77 12.69 5.35
CA LEU A 10 -3.56 11.99 4.97
C LEU A 10 -2.95 11.33 6.21
N VAL A 11 -2.75 10.02 6.15
CA VAL A 11 -2.20 9.24 7.26
C VAL A 11 -0.85 8.68 6.83
N ILE A 12 0.22 8.99 7.59
CA ILE A 12 1.60 8.67 7.23
C ILE A 12 2.24 7.83 8.34
N GLN A 13 2.59 6.59 8.00
CA GLN A 13 3.45 5.77 8.85
C GLN A 13 4.91 6.15 8.60
N CYS A 14 5.61 6.44 9.69
CA CYS A 14 7.04 6.68 9.68
C CYS A 14 7.78 5.47 10.27
N GLY A 15 8.76 4.94 9.51
CA GLY A 15 9.63 3.88 9.98
C GLY A 15 10.53 4.30 11.15
N ALA A 16 11.42 3.39 11.57
CA ALA A 16 12.38 3.64 12.64
C ALA A 16 13.48 4.66 12.28
N GLY A 17 13.57 5.04 11.00
CA GLY A 17 14.52 6.04 10.53
C GLY A 17 14.24 7.45 11.04
N LYS A 18 15.26 8.31 10.94
CA LYS A 18 15.10 9.74 11.19
C LYS A 18 14.16 10.32 10.13
N VAL A 19 13.03 10.84 10.57
CA VAL A 19 12.09 11.53 9.70
C VAL A 19 12.59 12.95 9.53
N ILE A 20 12.99 13.31 8.31
CA ILE A 20 13.37 14.67 7.94
C ILE A 20 12.19 15.27 7.20
N CYS A 21 11.21 15.74 7.96
CA CYS A 21 10.07 16.46 7.45
C CYS A 21 9.86 17.67 8.34
N SER A 22 9.87 18.88 7.78
CA SER A 22 9.61 20.12 8.51
C SER A 22 8.21 20.16 9.13
N LEU A 23 7.30 19.31 8.64
CA LEU A 23 5.94 19.15 9.15
C LEU A 23 5.85 18.16 10.31
N VAL A 24 6.90 17.37 10.58
CA VAL A 24 6.89 16.41 11.69
C VAL A 24 7.44 17.09 12.93
N PRO A 25 6.64 17.35 13.97
CA PRO A 25 7.13 17.99 15.17
C PRO A 25 8.15 17.08 15.87
N GLU A 26 9.10 17.70 16.57
CA GLU A 26 10.23 17.03 17.22
C GLU A 26 9.81 15.95 18.23
N GLY A 27 8.55 15.95 18.65
CA GLY A 27 7.91 15.02 19.59
C GLY A 27 7.50 13.67 19.03
N LEU A 28 7.68 13.36 17.74
CA LEU A 28 7.38 12.03 17.16
C LEU A 28 8.35 10.92 17.64
N LYS A 29 8.93 11.07 18.83
CA LYS A 29 10.07 10.29 19.29
C LYS A 29 9.68 8.99 20.00
N ASN A 30 8.55 8.89 20.73
CA ASN A 30 8.40 7.77 21.67
C ASN A 30 7.02 7.19 21.98
N GLU A 31 5.89 7.62 21.41
CA GLU A 31 4.58 7.13 21.91
C GLU A 31 3.61 6.74 20.80
N ASP A 32 2.77 5.75 21.09
CA ASP A 32 1.67 5.23 20.25
C ASP A 32 0.63 6.30 19.84
N ASN A 33 0.77 7.51 20.37
CA ASN A 33 -0.04 8.68 20.05
C ASN A 33 0.51 9.35 18.78
N GLY A 34 -0.24 9.23 17.69
CA GLY A 34 0.05 9.94 16.45
C GLY A 34 0.13 11.46 16.64
N CYS A 35 0.83 12.13 15.75
CA CYS A 35 0.85 13.58 15.66
C CYS A 35 -0.12 14.04 14.58
N PHE A 36 -0.92 15.07 14.89
CA PHE A 36 -1.83 15.71 13.95
C PHE A 36 -1.32 17.10 13.57
N VAL A 37 -1.28 17.38 12.27
CA VAL A 37 -0.94 18.68 11.70
C VAL A 37 -1.99 19.02 10.66
N GLU A 38 -2.44 20.27 10.64
CA GLU A 38 -3.26 20.81 9.57
C GLU A 38 -2.42 21.77 8.73
N ASP A 39 -2.41 21.58 7.41
CA ASP A 39 -1.71 22.50 6.51
C ASP A 39 -2.52 23.79 6.26
N ASP A 40 -1.90 24.81 5.67
CA ASP A 40 -2.56 26.09 5.35
C ASP A 40 -3.76 25.93 4.38
N CYS A 41 -3.87 24.79 3.72
CA CYS A 41 -4.96 24.45 2.83
C CYS A 41 -6.09 23.69 3.54
N GLY A 42 -5.96 23.37 4.83
CA GLY A 42 -6.88 22.60 5.65
C GLY A 42 -6.83 21.08 5.41
N LEU A 43 -5.71 20.54 4.94
CA LEU A 43 -5.44 19.10 4.84
C LEU A 43 -5.04 18.58 6.22
N LYS A 44 -5.75 17.59 6.72
CA LYS A 44 -5.44 16.95 8.01
C LYS A 44 -4.41 15.85 7.79
N ILE A 45 -3.27 15.98 8.44
CA ILE A 45 -2.14 15.05 8.31
C ILE A 45 -1.90 14.39 9.67
N GLU A 46 -2.03 13.07 9.72
CA GLU A 46 -1.67 12.26 10.88
C GLU A 46 -0.36 11.53 10.61
N PHE A 47 0.56 11.59 11.57
CA PHE A 47 1.82 10.85 11.56
C PHE A 47 1.84 9.86 12.71
N PHE A 48 2.24 8.62 12.45
CA PHE A 48 2.46 7.64 13.52
C PHE A 48 3.72 6.81 13.25
N ARG A 49 4.31 6.25 14.31
CA ARG A 49 5.48 5.39 14.20
C ARG A 49 5.11 4.00 13.72
N TYR A 50 6.13 3.21 13.39
CA TYR A 50 5.94 1.85 12.92
C TYR A 50 5.00 1.06 13.86
N LYS A 51 3.89 0.58 13.30
CA LYS A 51 2.99 -0.37 13.95
C LYS A 51 3.21 -1.76 13.36
N LYS A 52 3.05 -2.79 14.19
CA LYS A 52 3.11 -4.20 13.74
C LYS A 52 1.98 -4.54 12.78
N SER A 53 0.83 -3.87 12.91
CA SER A 53 -0.31 -3.99 12.00
C SER A 53 -0.80 -2.59 11.63
N ILE A 54 -1.10 -2.41 10.35
CA ILE A 54 -1.74 -1.21 9.79
C ILE A 54 -3.07 -1.57 9.10
N GLN A 55 -3.60 -2.75 9.40
CA GLN A 55 -4.78 -3.30 8.73
C GLN A 55 -6.00 -2.37 8.85
N GLU A 56 -6.24 -1.79 10.03
CA GLU A 56 -7.33 -0.84 10.27
C GLU A 56 -7.16 0.46 9.45
N ASN A 57 -5.93 0.96 9.35
CA ASN A 57 -5.61 2.12 8.53
C ASN A 57 -5.84 1.81 7.04
N MET A 58 -5.41 0.63 6.56
CA MET A 58 -5.65 0.21 5.18
C MET A 58 -7.14 -0.01 4.89
N GLN A 59 -7.91 -0.55 5.84
CA GLN A 59 -9.35 -0.77 5.71
C GLN A 59 -10.15 0.54 5.63
N SER A 60 -9.75 1.56 6.39
CA SER A 60 -10.38 2.88 6.36
C SER A 60 -9.92 3.75 5.19
N ALA A 61 -8.74 3.48 4.62
CA ALA A 61 -8.22 4.22 3.48
C ALA A 61 -9.07 4.05 2.22
N THR A 62 -9.19 5.14 1.45
CA THR A 62 -9.74 5.14 0.08
C THR A 62 -8.66 4.89 -0.97
N LEU A 63 -7.41 5.23 -0.64
CA LEU A 63 -6.23 5.06 -1.47
C LEU A 63 -5.03 4.75 -0.58
N ILE A 64 -4.23 3.77 -0.97
CA ILE A 64 -3.00 3.38 -0.28
C ILE A 64 -1.82 3.76 -1.16
N ILE A 65 -0.80 4.39 -0.56
CA ILE A 65 0.46 4.70 -1.24
C ILE A 65 1.59 4.08 -0.41
N GLY A 66 2.39 3.22 -1.02
CA GLY A 66 3.45 2.51 -0.31
C GLY A 66 4.63 2.19 -1.21
N HIS A 67 5.75 1.78 -0.61
CA HIS A 67 6.84 1.19 -1.38
C HIS A 67 6.42 -0.20 -1.90
N ALA A 68 7.16 -0.74 -2.88
CA ALA A 68 6.92 -2.06 -3.49
C ALA A 68 7.15 -3.28 -2.58
N GLY A 69 6.75 -3.19 -1.32
CA GLY A 69 6.79 -4.31 -0.39
C GLY A 69 5.70 -5.34 -0.71
N ALA A 70 6.08 -6.60 -0.90
CA ALA A 70 5.15 -7.67 -1.25
C ALA A 70 4.00 -7.82 -0.24
N GLY A 71 4.28 -7.68 1.06
CA GLY A 71 3.27 -7.76 2.11
C GLY A 71 2.18 -6.69 1.96
N THR A 72 2.59 -5.43 1.82
CA THR A 72 1.67 -4.29 1.66
C THR A 72 0.85 -4.39 0.37
N CYS A 73 1.48 -4.79 -0.74
CA CYS A 73 0.77 -5.03 -2.00
C CYS A 73 -0.32 -6.09 -1.82
N LEU A 74 0.02 -7.26 -1.30
CA LEU A 74 -0.93 -8.36 -1.13
C LEU A 74 -2.04 -8.01 -0.13
N GLU A 75 -1.73 -7.28 0.94
CA GLU A 75 -2.73 -6.85 1.92
C GLU A 75 -3.72 -5.84 1.31
N SER A 76 -3.24 -4.88 0.52
CA SER A 76 -4.12 -3.95 -0.20
C SER A 76 -5.07 -4.69 -1.16
N LEU A 77 -4.54 -5.68 -1.88
CA LEU A 77 -5.33 -6.49 -2.80
C LEU A 77 -6.39 -7.33 -2.08
N LYS A 78 -6.04 -7.94 -0.93
CA LYS A 78 -6.99 -8.68 -0.08
C LYS A 78 -8.13 -7.78 0.41
N LEU A 79 -7.79 -6.54 0.79
CA LEU A 79 -8.76 -5.54 1.24
C LEU A 79 -9.53 -4.87 0.09
N ARG A 80 -9.21 -5.20 -1.17
CA ARG A 80 -9.76 -4.58 -2.39
C ARG A 80 -9.58 -3.06 -2.40
N LYS A 81 -8.44 -2.60 -1.89
CA LYS A 81 -8.10 -1.18 -1.80
C LYS A 81 -7.23 -0.76 -2.98
N PRO A 82 -7.53 0.39 -3.62
CA PRO A 82 -6.63 1.03 -4.56
C PRO A 82 -5.25 1.24 -3.97
N MET A 83 -4.21 0.87 -4.73
CA MET A 83 -2.83 1.05 -4.33
C MET A 83 -2.00 1.71 -5.42
N ILE A 84 -1.20 2.69 -5.01
CA ILE A 84 -0.06 3.21 -5.77
C ILE A 84 1.20 2.67 -5.11
N THR A 85 1.92 1.85 -5.85
CA THR A 85 3.23 1.39 -5.48
C THR A 85 4.28 2.34 -6.02
N VAL A 86 5.14 2.83 -5.13
CA VAL A 86 6.25 3.73 -5.48
C VAL A 86 7.56 2.94 -5.42
N VAL A 87 8.15 2.68 -6.59
CA VAL A 87 9.44 2.01 -6.73
C VAL A 87 10.57 3.02 -6.69
N ASN A 88 11.63 2.72 -5.94
CA ASN A 88 12.83 3.56 -5.94
C ASN A 88 13.72 3.13 -7.11
N ASP A 89 13.62 3.84 -8.23
CA ASP A 89 14.38 3.63 -9.46
C ASP A 89 15.89 3.89 -9.33
N LYS A 90 16.36 4.38 -8.17
CA LYS A 90 17.77 4.65 -7.88
C LYS A 90 18.46 3.57 -7.05
N LEU A 91 17.74 2.56 -6.56
CA LEU A 91 18.33 1.43 -5.82
C LEU A 91 18.48 0.25 -6.80
N MET A 92 19.69 -0.28 -6.91
CA MET A 92 20.14 -1.21 -7.98
C MET A 92 19.44 -2.59 -8.00
N ASP A 93 18.75 -2.98 -6.92
CA ASP A 93 18.14 -4.30 -6.79
C ASP A 93 16.65 -4.28 -7.16
N ASN A 94 16.37 -4.25 -8.47
CA ASN A 94 15.02 -4.28 -9.05
C ASN A 94 14.26 -5.61 -8.84
N HIS A 95 14.83 -6.57 -8.11
CA HIS A 95 14.13 -7.81 -7.77
C HIS A 95 12.86 -7.57 -6.95
N GLN A 96 12.75 -6.44 -6.23
CA GLN A 96 11.52 -6.10 -5.50
C GLN A 96 10.43 -5.52 -6.41
N THR A 97 10.75 -5.05 -7.62
CA THR A 97 9.75 -4.43 -8.51
C THR A 97 8.96 -5.45 -9.31
N GLU A 98 9.48 -6.67 -9.53
CA GLU A 98 8.84 -7.69 -10.37
C GLU A 98 7.37 -7.93 -9.97
N LEU A 99 7.09 -8.07 -8.67
CA LEU A 99 5.71 -8.24 -8.20
C LEU A 99 4.85 -7.00 -8.49
N ALA A 100 5.36 -5.80 -8.23
CA ALA A 100 4.64 -4.56 -8.46
C ALA A 100 4.37 -4.34 -9.96
N ASP A 101 5.36 -4.64 -10.81
CA ASP A 101 5.28 -4.53 -12.26
C ASP A 101 4.24 -5.52 -12.82
N ARG A 102 4.28 -6.78 -12.38
CA ARG A 102 3.26 -7.78 -12.76
C ARG A 102 1.86 -7.40 -12.31
N LEU A 103 1.69 -6.92 -11.09
CA LEU A 103 0.38 -6.48 -10.59
C LEU A 103 -0.12 -5.24 -11.34
N ALA A 104 0.78 -4.34 -11.75
CA ALA A 104 0.44 -3.19 -12.57
C ALA A 104 0.03 -3.61 -14.00
N GLU A 105 0.78 -4.51 -14.64
CA GLU A 105 0.45 -5.08 -15.97
C GLU A 105 -0.95 -5.72 -15.98
N LEU A 106 -1.30 -6.43 -14.89
CA LEU A 106 -2.61 -7.06 -14.74
C LEU A 106 -3.72 -6.08 -14.36
N GLY A 107 -3.39 -4.82 -14.05
CA GLY A 107 -4.35 -3.77 -13.69
C GLY A 107 -4.87 -3.83 -12.26
N HIS A 108 -4.11 -4.44 -11.35
CA HIS A 108 -4.46 -4.57 -9.93
C HIS A 108 -3.99 -3.39 -9.08
N LEU A 109 -2.91 -2.72 -9.48
CA LEU A 109 -2.36 -1.53 -8.81
C LEU A 109 -1.69 -0.59 -9.83
N ILE A 110 -1.28 0.59 -9.39
CA ILE A 110 -0.44 1.50 -10.19
C ILE A 110 1.00 1.44 -9.69
N CYS A 111 1.95 1.13 -10.56
CA CYS A 111 3.38 1.24 -10.28
C CYS A 111 3.90 2.60 -10.79
N THR A 112 4.66 3.33 -9.99
CA THR A 112 5.23 4.64 -10.35
C THR A 112 6.54 4.89 -9.61
N THR A 113 7.28 5.93 -10.01
CA THR A 113 8.49 6.39 -9.33
C THR A 113 8.19 7.65 -8.49
N PRO A 114 9.05 8.03 -7.53
CA PRO A 114 8.84 9.24 -6.73
C PRO A 114 8.63 10.51 -7.58
N SER A 115 9.36 10.63 -8.70
CA SER A 115 9.24 11.77 -9.61
C SER A 115 7.89 11.82 -10.33
N GLN A 116 7.25 10.67 -10.55
CA GLN A 116 5.98 10.54 -11.26
C GLN A 116 4.76 10.34 -10.36
N LEU A 117 4.94 10.27 -9.04
CA LEU A 117 3.86 10.07 -8.07
C LEU A 117 2.74 11.11 -8.22
N HIS A 118 3.09 12.37 -8.53
CA HIS A 118 2.10 13.43 -8.72
C HIS A 118 1.11 13.13 -9.87
N LYS A 119 1.59 12.53 -10.97
CA LYS A 119 0.75 12.11 -12.10
C LYS A 119 -0.11 10.90 -11.72
N ALA A 120 0.48 9.96 -10.99
CA ALA A 120 -0.24 8.79 -10.51
C ALA A 120 -1.43 9.22 -9.66
N VAL A 121 -1.21 10.01 -8.59
CA VAL A 121 -2.26 10.45 -7.65
C VAL A 121 -3.37 11.27 -8.31
N THR A 122 -3.09 11.99 -9.39
CA THR A 122 -4.11 12.77 -10.12
C THR A 122 -4.91 11.96 -11.14
N ASN A 123 -4.54 10.70 -11.37
CA ASN A 123 -5.21 9.83 -12.33
C ASN A 123 -6.56 9.34 -11.78
N LYS A 124 -7.67 9.77 -12.39
CA LYS A 124 -9.03 9.39 -11.97
C LYS A 124 -9.33 7.88 -12.07
N ASN A 125 -8.57 7.13 -12.88
CA ASN A 125 -8.73 5.68 -13.01
C ASN A 125 -8.20 4.89 -11.79
N LEU A 126 -7.60 5.57 -10.82
CA LEU A 126 -7.08 4.98 -9.59
C LEU A 126 -8.13 4.24 -8.76
N LEU A 127 -9.37 4.73 -8.76
CA LEU A 127 -10.38 4.31 -7.79
C LEU A 127 -11.14 3.03 -8.20
N SER A 128 -10.80 2.45 -9.36
CA SER A 128 -11.43 1.23 -9.88
C SER A 128 -10.40 0.17 -10.31
N PRO A 129 -9.49 -0.28 -9.41
CA PRO A 129 -8.55 -1.35 -9.74
C PRO A 129 -9.30 -2.67 -9.98
N LYS A 130 -8.75 -3.53 -10.85
CA LYS A 130 -9.32 -4.88 -11.02
C LYS A 130 -9.18 -5.65 -9.71
N VAL A 131 -10.28 -6.26 -9.28
CA VAL A 131 -10.31 -7.09 -8.06
C VAL A 131 -9.35 -8.26 -8.25
N PHE A 132 -8.39 -8.38 -7.34
CA PHE A 132 -7.52 -9.55 -7.26
C PHE A 132 -8.29 -10.72 -6.68
N GLN A 133 -8.28 -11.86 -7.38
CA GLN A 133 -8.91 -13.08 -6.89
C GLN A 133 -7.96 -13.77 -5.91
N PRO A 134 -8.41 -14.11 -4.69
CA PRO A 134 -7.57 -14.85 -3.76
C PRO A 134 -7.19 -16.21 -4.36
N ALA A 135 -5.96 -16.65 -4.06
CA ALA A 135 -5.53 -18.00 -4.41
C ALA A 135 -6.47 -19.03 -3.77
N LYS A 136 -6.73 -20.14 -4.46
CA LYS A 136 -7.48 -21.28 -3.92
C LYS A 136 -6.46 -22.30 -3.38
N PRO A 137 -6.07 -22.23 -2.09
CA PRO A 137 -4.97 -23.04 -1.55
C PRO A 137 -5.22 -24.55 -1.70
N ASN A 138 -6.48 -24.95 -1.65
CA ASN A 138 -6.88 -26.35 -1.74
C ASN A 138 -6.68 -26.93 -3.14
N LEU A 139 -6.54 -26.14 -4.21
CA LEU A 139 -6.34 -26.70 -5.56
C LEU A 139 -5.03 -27.49 -5.66
N PHE A 140 -3.95 -26.97 -5.08
CA PHE A 140 -2.67 -27.66 -5.09
C PHE A 140 -2.72 -28.89 -4.18
N ALA A 141 -3.27 -28.75 -2.98
CA ALA A 141 -3.43 -29.86 -2.05
C ALA A 141 -4.27 -30.99 -2.65
N ASN A 142 -5.43 -30.67 -3.23
CA ASN A 142 -6.33 -31.64 -3.87
C ASN A 142 -5.67 -32.30 -5.08
N TYR A 143 -4.91 -31.55 -5.89
CA TYR A 143 -4.13 -32.12 -6.97
C TYR A 143 -3.11 -33.14 -6.44
N LEU A 144 -2.38 -32.80 -5.37
CA LEU A 144 -1.39 -33.67 -4.76
C LEU A 144 -2.03 -34.94 -4.18
N TYR A 145 -3.14 -34.79 -3.44
CA TYR A 145 -3.92 -35.89 -2.89
C TYR A 145 -4.44 -36.83 -3.98
N SER A 146 -4.92 -36.28 -5.10
CA SER A 146 -5.36 -37.08 -6.25
C SER A 146 -4.23 -37.91 -6.87
N LYS A 147 -3.00 -37.37 -6.91
CA LYS A 147 -1.81 -38.09 -7.43
C LYS A 147 -1.29 -39.14 -6.45
N LEU A 148 -1.55 -38.97 -5.17
CA LEU A 148 -1.17 -39.89 -4.11
C LEU A 148 -2.25 -40.95 -3.80
N GLY A 149 -3.42 -40.88 -4.45
CA GLY A 149 -4.51 -41.85 -4.29
C GLY A 149 -5.43 -41.59 -3.09
N TYR A 150 -5.40 -40.40 -2.50
CA TYR A 150 -6.32 -39.99 -1.44
C TYR A 150 -7.58 -39.35 -2.02
N VAL A 151 -8.75 -39.72 -1.50
CA VAL A 151 -10.04 -39.06 -1.80
C VAL A 151 -10.19 -37.89 -0.83
N VAL A 152 -10.38 -36.68 -1.37
CA VAL A 152 -10.69 -35.50 -0.57
C VAL A 152 -12.22 -35.38 -0.54
N GLU A 153 -12.83 -35.59 0.63
CA GLU A 153 -14.25 -35.29 0.85
C GLU A 153 -14.39 -33.79 1.16
N ASP A 154 -15.39 -33.15 0.54
CA ASP A 154 -15.69 -31.70 0.66
C ASP A 154 -16.31 -31.31 2.00
#